data_AF-A0A9Q0FGN0-F1
#
_entry.id   AF-A0A9Q0FGN0-F1
#
_cell.length_a   1.000
_cell.length_b   1.000
_cell.length_c   1.000
_cell.angle_alpha   90.00
_cell.angle_beta   90.00
_cell.angle_gamma   90.00
#
_symmetry.space_group_name_H-M   'P 1'
#
loop_
_entity.id
_entity.type
_entity.pdbx_description
1 polymer ?
#
loop_
_entity_poly.entity_id
_entity_poly.type
_entity_poly.pdbx_seq_one_letter_code
_entity_poly.pdbx_strand_id
1 'polypeptide(L)'
;NSDRRKLVQVLRAATTPSRTVIMTIVDKSWARPGSILDLFLESFRTGDGTKFYLKHLVIVALDSQAFQYSKDIHPHCYHLKTAAHFKPFTSFSYLILNKRRNELLLEVVELGYSVVYTDADVMWLRNPLPHFQIPRELSIACDSSLSDASSEGESTDGGFGGFFHLMSSDVTVEFFHLWKLVGVLYPRVANLSLCEISRDTKFVQSAGFRIKFVEADYYGEFCRPSRNISKTYTMHANCCNNLESKVHDLKLVLHALANPEKSKDGTLHQLFTSGNTLKCLTR
;
A
#
# COMPACT_ATOMS: atom_id res chain seq x y z
N ASN A 1 -5.37 -26.98 -5.25
CA ASN A 1 -4.08 -26.35 -5.62
C ASN A 1 -3.22 -26.16 -4.36
N SER A 2 -1.92 -26.49 -4.39
CA SER A 2 -1.01 -26.35 -3.26
C SER A 2 -0.76 -24.90 -2.83
N ASP A 3 -0.76 -23.96 -3.78
CA ASP A 3 -0.44 -22.55 -3.48
C ASP A 3 -1.59 -21.87 -2.74
N ARG A 4 -2.84 -22.10 -3.17
CA ARG A 4 -4.05 -21.66 -2.46
C ARG A 4 -4.12 -22.18 -1.01
N ARG A 5 -3.68 -23.43 -0.76
CA ARG A 5 -3.62 -23.97 0.61
C ARG A 5 -2.63 -23.21 1.49
N LYS A 6 -1.47 -22.83 0.94
CA LYS A 6 -0.47 -22.02 1.67
C LYS A 6 -0.99 -20.62 1.95
N LEU A 7 -1.67 -19.99 0.99
CA LEU A 7 -2.32 -18.69 1.20
C LEU A 7 -3.31 -18.75 2.36
N VAL A 8 -4.23 -19.73 2.35
CA VAL A 8 -5.21 -19.91 3.44
C VAL A 8 -4.54 -20.11 4.80
N GLN A 9 -3.45 -20.87 4.86
CA GLN A 9 -2.71 -21.09 6.11
C GLN A 9 -2.14 -19.78 6.66
N VAL A 10 -1.50 -18.97 5.81
CA VAL A 10 -0.90 -17.68 6.20
C VAL A 10 -1.99 -16.69 6.61
N LEU A 11 -3.08 -16.57 5.84
CA LEU A 11 -4.21 -15.69 6.16
C LEU A 11 -4.83 -16.06 7.51
N ARG A 12 -5.08 -17.35 7.76
CA ARG A 12 -5.63 -17.83 9.02
C ARG A 12 -4.73 -17.51 10.21
N ALA A 13 -3.41 -17.60 10.04
CA ALA A 13 -2.45 -17.31 11.10
C ALA A 13 -2.35 -15.81 11.42
N ALA A 14 -2.52 -14.94 10.42
CA ALA A 14 -2.39 -13.49 10.56
C ALA A 14 -3.72 -12.77 10.84
N THR A 15 -4.88 -13.43 10.73
CA THR A 15 -6.15 -12.71 10.77
C THR A 15 -6.51 -12.11 12.14
N THR A 16 -7.17 -10.95 12.12
CA THR A 16 -7.81 -10.34 13.29
C THR A 16 -9.11 -11.08 13.65
N PRO A 17 -9.71 -10.83 14.83
CA PRO A 17 -11.05 -11.35 15.16
C PRO A 17 -12.14 -10.97 14.15
N SER A 18 -11.99 -9.84 13.45
CA SER A 18 -12.90 -9.36 12.41
C SER A 18 -12.64 -9.95 11.01
N ARG A 19 -11.82 -11.01 10.92
CA ARG A 19 -11.36 -11.59 9.64
C ARG A 19 -10.64 -10.61 8.72
N THR A 20 -9.91 -9.66 9.30
CA THR A 20 -9.09 -8.71 8.54
C THR A 20 -7.63 -9.17 8.56
N VAL A 21 -6.91 -9.01 7.46
CA VAL A 21 -5.45 -9.13 7.41
C VAL A 21 -4.85 -7.82 6.92
N ILE A 22 -3.64 -7.50 7.38
CA ILE A 22 -2.86 -6.40 6.81
C ILE A 22 -1.93 -7.01 5.79
N MET A 23 -1.79 -6.42 4.60
CA MET A 23 -1.03 -7.01 3.52
C MET A 23 -0.11 -5.99 2.86
N THR A 24 1.11 -6.41 2.58
CA THR A 24 2.07 -5.66 1.76
C THR A 24 2.71 -6.57 0.73
N ILE A 25 3.14 -6.03 -0.40
CA ILE A 25 3.80 -6.76 -1.48
C ILE A 25 5.21 -6.20 -1.68
N VAL A 26 6.21 -7.07 -1.78
CA VAL A 26 7.61 -6.70 -1.97
C VAL A 26 8.33 -7.60 -2.96
N ASP A 27 9.34 -7.04 -3.64
CA ASP A 27 10.34 -7.78 -4.41
C ASP A 27 11.74 -7.65 -3.76
N LYS A 28 12.73 -8.35 -4.32
CA LYS A 28 14.12 -8.41 -3.83
C LYS A 28 14.79 -7.05 -3.65
N SER A 29 14.36 -6.03 -4.38
CA SER A 29 14.91 -4.68 -4.31
C SER A 29 14.47 -4.00 -3.01
N TRP A 30 13.30 -4.37 -2.48
CA TRP A 30 12.68 -3.80 -1.29
C TRP A 30 12.80 -4.70 -0.06
N ALA A 31 13.23 -5.95 -0.23
CA ALA A 31 13.33 -6.96 0.83
C ALA A 31 14.78 -7.46 0.98
N ARG A 32 15.63 -6.62 1.59
CA ARG A 32 17.04 -6.92 1.97
C ARG A 32 17.45 -6.13 3.23
N PRO A 33 18.56 -6.47 3.91
CA PRO A 33 19.01 -5.72 5.08
C PRO A 33 19.12 -4.21 4.84
N GLY A 34 18.48 -3.42 5.69
CA GLY A 34 18.46 -1.95 5.65
C GLY A 34 17.59 -1.34 4.54
N SER A 35 16.73 -2.14 3.90
CA SER A 35 15.84 -1.71 2.80
C SER A 35 14.52 -1.12 3.27
N ILE A 36 13.63 -0.82 2.31
CA ILE A 36 12.28 -0.31 2.56
C ILE A 36 11.49 -1.24 3.48
N LEU A 37 11.57 -2.56 3.31
CA LEU A 37 10.84 -3.50 4.17
C LEU A 37 11.25 -3.41 5.65
N ASP A 38 12.53 -3.18 5.94
CA ASP A 38 12.99 -3.02 7.32
C ASP A 38 12.43 -1.74 7.94
N LEU A 39 12.44 -0.64 7.18
CA LEU A 39 11.88 0.64 7.60
C LEU A 39 10.36 0.54 7.78
N PHE A 40 9.69 -0.16 6.88
CA PHE A 40 8.26 -0.47 6.98
C PHE A 40 7.93 -1.16 8.30
N LEU A 41 8.60 -2.27 8.61
CA LEU A 41 8.38 -3.01 9.86
C LEU A 41 8.74 -2.16 11.08
N GLU A 42 9.79 -1.35 11.00
CA GLU A 42 10.17 -0.44 12.07
C GLU A 42 9.14 0.66 12.30
N SER A 43 8.45 1.14 11.26
CA SER A 43 7.35 2.09 11.40
C SER A 43 6.22 1.55 12.26
N PHE A 44 5.89 0.25 12.16
CA PHE A 44 4.92 -0.36 13.07
C PHE A 44 5.45 -0.45 14.50
N ARG A 45 6.77 -0.63 14.71
CA ARG A 45 7.33 -0.73 16.07
C ARG A 45 7.37 0.61 16.78
N THR A 46 7.62 1.68 16.02
CA THR A 46 7.82 3.04 16.51
C THR A 46 6.55 3.89 16.49
N GLY A 47 5.60 3.59 15.62
CA GLY A 47 4.33 4.32 15.50
C GLY A 47 3.40 4.14 16.70
N ASP A 48 2.58 5.16 16.93
CA ASP A 48 1.66 5.19 18.07
C ASP A 48 0.49 4.22 17.88
N GLY A 49 0.42 3.21 18.74
CA GLY A 49 -0.62 2.18 18.70
C GLY A 49 -0.55 1.26 17.48
N THR A 50 0.57 1.19 16.76
CA THR A 50 0.70 0.39 15.52
C THR A 50 1.35 -0.98 15.75
N LYS A 51 2.19 -1.15 16.77
CA LYS A 51 2.99 -2.37 17.00
C LYS A 51 2.19 -3.67 17.05
N PHE A 52 0.97 -3.62 17.61
CA PHE A 52 0.09 -4.78 17.70
C PHE A 52 -0.25 -5.38 16.32
N TYR A 53 -0.26 -4.55 15.27
CA TYR A 53 -0.63 -4.97 13.93
C TYR A 53 0.43 -5.79 13.20
N LEU A 54 1.68 -5.81 13.69
CA LEU A 54 2.72 -6.65 13.09
C LEU A 54 2.31 -8.12 13.05
N LYS A 55 1.69 -8.66 14.11
CA LYS A 55 1.22 -10.05 14.09
C LYS A 55 0.07 -10.31 13.09
N HIS A 56 -0.52 -9.24 12.54
CA HIS A 56 -1.59 -9.31 11.55
C HIS A 56 -1.14 -8.96 10.13
N LEU A 57 0.13 -8.60 9.97
CA LEU A 57 0.75 -8.31 8.68
C LEU A 57 1.07 -9.61 7.95
N VAL A 58 0.75 -9.67 6.66
CA VAL A 58 1.18 -10.69 5.70
C VAL A 58 2.10 -10.02 4.70
N ILE A 59 3.34 -10.48 4.61
CA ILE A 59 4.29 -10.03 3.59
C ILE A 59 4.19 -10.96 2.40
N VAL A 60 3.79 -10.41 1.26
CA VAL A 60 3.71 -11.13 0.00
C VAL A 60 4.97 -10.87 -0.81
N ALA A 61 5.79 -11.89 -0.99
CA ALA A 61 7.02 -11.81 -1.74
C ALA A 61 6.81 -12.23 -3.21
N LEU A 62 7.30 -11.43 -4.14
CA LEU A 62 7.16 -11.65 -5.59
C LEU A 62 8.25 -12.56 -6.19
N ASP A 63 9.34 -12.77 -5.44
CA ASP A 63 10.47 -13.60 -5.83
C ASP A 63 11.07 -14.34 -4.63
N SER A 64 11.97 -15.28 -4.91
CA SER A 64 12.56 -16.16 -3.90
C SER A 64 13.49 -15.44 -2.93
N GLN A 65 14.20 -14.38 -3.36
CA GLN A 65 15.10 -13.64 -2.47
C GLN A 65 14.29 -12.84 -1.46
N ALA A 66 13.28 -12.11 -1.94
CA ALA A 66 12.32 -11.43 -1.06
C ALA A 66 11.63 -12.40 -0.11
N PHE A 67 11.25 -13.59 -0.61
CA PHE A 67 10.58 -14.57 0.22
C PHE A 67 11.46 -15.12 1.35
N GLN A 68 12.72 -15.49 1.06
CA GLN A 68 13.62 -15.94 2.13
C GLN A 68 13.86 -14.83 3.15
N TYR A 69 14.18 -13.63 2.68
CA TYR A 69 14.43 -12.50 3.57
C TYR A 69 13.21 -12.17 4.45
N SER A 70 12.01 -12.13 3.86
CA SER A 70 10.78 -11.88 4.60
C SER A 70 10.54 -12.89 5.72
N LYS A 71 10.83 -14.19 5.47
CA LYS A 71 10.70 -15.23 6.50
C LYS A 71 11.69 -15.07 7.65
N ASP A 72 12.88 -14.56 7.37
CA ASP A 72 13.92 -14.38 8.39
C ASP A 72 13.54 -13.29 9.39
N ILE A 73 12.74 -12.31 8.96
CA ILE A 73 12.38 -11.13 9.77
C ILE A 73 10.90 -11.09 10.20
N HIS A 74 10.04 -11.95 9.65
CA HIS A 74 8.59 -11.90 9.87
C HIS A 74 7.90 -13.28 9.75
N PRO A 75 6.96 -13.64 10.66
CA PRO A 75 6.35 -14.98 10.69
C PRO A 75 5.33 -15.27 9.57
N HIS A 76 4.71 -14.25 8.97
CA HIS A 76 3.59 -14.43 8.04
C HIS A 76 3.98 -13.99 6.64
N CYS A 77 4.60 -14.90 5.90
CA CYS A 77 5.13 -14.62 4.57
C CYS A 77 4.51 -15.55 3.52
N TYR A 78 4.15 -15.00 2.37
CA TYR A 78 3.57 -15.75 1.26
C TYR A 78 4.35 -15.49 -0.03
N HIS A 79 4.79 -16.55 -0.70
CA HIS A 79 5.47 -16.42 -1.99
C HIS A 79 4.44 -16.42 -3.11
N LEU A 80 4.19 -15.26 -3.71
CA LEU A 80 3.37 -15.12 -4.90
C LEU A 80 4.22 -15.42 -6.12
N LYS A 81 4.05 -16.62 -6.70
CA LYS A 81 4.81 -17.02 -7.89
C LYS A 81 4.47 -16.11 -9.08
N THR A 82 5.45 -15.34 -9.53
CA THR A 82 5.39 -14.56 -10.76
C THR A 82 6.17 -15.28 -11.88
N ALA A 83 5.94 -14.91 -13.14
CA ALA A 83 6.74 -15.45 -14.25
C ALA A 83 8.20 -14.98 -14.10
N ALA A 84 9.15 -15.89 -14.33
CA ALA A 84 10.58 -15.72 -14.01
C ALA A 84 11.30 -14.53 -14.68
N HIS A 85 10.66 -13.82 -15.61
CA HIS A 85 11.22 -12.69 -16.36
C HIS A 85 10.76 -11.31 -15.83
N PHE A 86 10.21 -11.25 -14.62
CA PHE A 86 9.78 -10.00 -14.03
C PHE A 86 10.97 -9.12 -13.64
N LYS A 87 11.22 -8.04 -14.40
CA LYS A 87 12.16 -6.97 -14.03
C LYS A 87 11.36 -5.82 -13.41
N PRO A 88 11.42 -5.57 -12.09
CA PRO A 88 10.70 -4.44 -11.49
C PRO A 88 11.24 -3.10 -12.04
N PHE A 89 10.39 -2.06 -12.06
CA PHE A 89 10.68 -0.66 -12.46
C PHE A 89 10.64 -0.30 -13.97
N THR A 90 9.92 -1.04 -14.81
CA THR A 90 9.45 -0.52 -16.13
C THR A 90 7.94 -0.28 -16.09
N SER A 91 7.41 0.68 -16.87
CA SER A 91 5.95 0.94 -17.04
C SER A 91 5.13 -0.36 -17.23
N PHE A 92 5.66 -1.28 -18.04
CA PHE A 92 5.08 -2.60 -18.28
C PHE A 92 5.05 -3.50 -17.04
N SER A 93 6.11 -3.44 -16.22
CA SER A 93 6.19 -4.16 -14.95
C SER A 93 5.18 -3.64 -13.92
N TYR A 94 4.92 -2.33 -13.88
CA TYR A 94 3.91 -1.75 -12.98
C TYR A 94 2.48 -2.25 -13.29
N LEU A 95 2.10 -2.36 -14.57
CA LEU A 95 0.78 -2.90 -14.96
C LEU A 95 0.60 -4.37 -14.55
N ILE A 96 1.66 -5.17 -14.68
CA ILE A 96 1.66 -6.57 -14.28
C ILE A 96 1.51 -6.70 -12.74
N LEU A 97 2.19 -5.86 -11.97
CA LEU A 97 2.06 -5.84 -10.50
C LEU A 97 0.65 -5.49 -10.06
N ASN A 98 0.04 -4.46 -10.66
CA ASN A 98 -1.34 -4.10 -10.39
C ASN A 98 -2.30 -5.23 -10.64
N LYS A 99 -2.19 -5.85 -11.81
CA LYS A 99 -3.04 -6.98 -12.17
C LYS A 99 -2.88 -8.12 -11.17
N ARG A 100 -1.64 -8.46 -10.81
CA ARG A 100 -1.34 -9.53 -9.84
C ARG A 100 -1.82 -9.21 -8.43
N ARG A 101 -1.65 -7.97 -7.99
CA ARG A 101 -2.19 -7.48 -6.72
C ARG A 101 -3.71 -7.62 -6.71
N ASN A 102 -4.40 -7.15 -7.74
CA ASN A 102 -5.85 -7.20 -7.82
C ASN A 102 -6.38 -8.66 -7.91
N GLU A 103 -5.69 -9.55 -8.63
CA GLU A 103 -5.97 -10.98 -8.66
C GLU A 103 -5.81 -11.62 -7.27
N LEU A 104 -4.75 -11.27 -6.53
CA LEU A 104 -4.55 -11.74 -5.17
C LEU A 104 -5.61 -11.20 -4.21
N LEU A 105 -5.95 -9.91 -4.30
CA LEU A 105 -7.00 -9.30 -3.48
C LEU A 105 -8.33 -9.99 -3.70
N LEU A 106 -8.70 -10.28 -4.97
CA LEU A 106 -9.89 -11.06 -5.32
C LEU A 106 -9.86 -12.44 -4.64
N GLU A 107 -8.76 -13.20 -4.75
CA GLU A 107 -8.65 -14.52 -4.11
C GLU A 107 -8.80 -14.42 -2.58
N VAL A 108 -8.26 -13.37 -1.96
CA VAL A 108 -8.35 -13.16 -0.50
C VAL A 108 -9.78 -12.82 -0.07
N VAL A 109 -10.49 -11.96 -0.80
CA VAL A 109 -11.89 -11.62 -0.48
C VAL A 109 -12.85 -12.77 -0.77
N GLU A 110 -12.60 -13.58 -1.81
CA GLU A 110 -13.33 -14.83 -2.09
C GLU A 110 -13.14 -15.87 -0.97
N LEU A 111 -11.99 -15.84 -0.29
CA LEU A 111 -11.72 -16.66 0.89
C LEU A 111 -12.37 -16.13 2.18
N GLY A 112 -13.07 -14.98 2.11
CA GLY A 112 -13.81 -14.41 3.23
C GLY A 112 -12.97 -13.52 4.15
N TYR A 113 -11.81 -13.02 3.70
CA TYR A 113 -10.93 -12.14 4.48
C TYR A 113 -10.98 -10.70 3.96
N SER A 114 -11.24 -9.75 4.85
CA SER A 114 -11.04 -8.33 4.55
C SER A 114 -9.56 -7.98 4.58
N VAL A 115 -9.15 -6.96 3.84
CA VAL A 115 -7.73 -6.60 3.66
C VAL A 115 -7.51 -5.13 3.98
N VAL A 116 -6.53 -4.83 4.83
CA VAL A 116 -5.88 -3.51 4.86
C VAL A 116 -4.60 -3.65 4.04
N TYR A 117 -4.61 -3.10 2.84
CA TYR A 117 -3.44 -3.10 1.99
C TYR A 117 -2.59 -1.85 2.28
N THR A 118 -1.29 -2.03 2.31
CA THR A 118 -0.30 -0.96 2.49
C THR A 118 0.94 -1.27 1.68
N ASP A 119 1.38 -0.33 0.84
CA ASP A 119 2.67 -0.43 0.20
C ASP A 119 3.78 -0.34 1.25
N ALA A 120 4.92 -0.98 0.99
CA ALA A 120 6.00 -1.06 1.97
C ALA A 120 6.73 0.28 2.16
N ASP A 121 6.57 1.25 1.26
CA ASP A 121 7.06 2.62 1.43
C ASP A 121 6.02 3.57 2.05
N VAL A 122 4.96 3.02 2.66
CA VAL A 122 4.01 3.73 3.52
C VAL A 122 4.39 3.49 4.98
N MET A 123 4.88 4.53 5.66
CA MET A 123 5.22 4.47 7.09
C MET A 123 3.99 4.63 7.96
N TRP A 124 3.80 3.74 8.93
CA TRP A 124 2.70 3.78 9.88
C TRP A 124 3.08 4.63 11.10
N LEU A 125 2.68 5.90 11.09
CA LEU A 125 2.99 6.84 12.17
C LEU A 125 2.07 6.64 13.39
N ARG A 126 0.79 6.33 13.13
CA ARG A 126 -0.25 6.13 14.14
C ARG A 126 -1.27 5.10 13.65
N ASN A 127 -2.05 4.52 14.55
CA ASN A 127 -3.11 3.56 14.20
C ASN A 127 -4.18 4.17 13.25
N PRO A 128 -4.20 3.82 11.95
CA PRO A 128 -5.12 4.41 10.97
C PRO A 128 -6.50 3.76 10.98
N LEU A 129 -6.64 2.57 11.56
CA LEU A 129 -7.84 1.74 11.40
C LEU A 129 -9.14 2.35 11.96
N PRO A 130 -9.14 3.11 13.07
CA PRO A 130 -10.36 3.77 13.56
C PRO A 130 -11.00 4.73 12.56
N HIS A 131 -10.26 5.23 11.56
CA HIS A 131 -10.77 6.14 10.53
C HIS A 131 -11.38 5.43 9.33
N PHE A 132 -11.19 4.11 9.23
CA PHE A 132 -11.93 3.32 8.26
C PHE A 132 -13.36 3.16 8.76
N GLN A 133 -14.24 4.02 8.26
CA GLN A 133 -15.67 3.97 8.53
C GLN A 133 -16.29 2.71 7.90
N ILE A 134 -16.52 1.70 8.73
CA ILE A 134 -17.38 0.56 8.42
C ILE A 134 -18.84 1.08 8.43
N PRO A 135 -19.70 0.75 7.44
CA PRO A 135 -19.61 -0.34 6.48
C PRO A 135 -19.50 0.17 5.02
N ARG A 136 -18.28 0.39 4.52
CA ARG A 136 -18.02 0.62 3.08
C ARG A 136 -17.16 -0.50 2.53
N GLU A 137 -17.44 -0.94 1.30
CA GLU A 137 -16.68 -1.99 0.65
C GLU A 137 -15.21 -1.59 0.44
N LEU A 138 -14.95 -0.32 0.10
CA LEU A 138 -13.61 0.23 -0.06
C LEU A 138 -13.45 1.55 0.70
N SER A 139 -12.39 1.66 1.48
CA SER A 139 -11.88 2.94 2.00
C SER A 139 -10.45 3.12 1.52
N ILE A 140 -10.20 4.12 0.68
CA ILE A 140 -8.92 4.26 -0.04
C ILE A 140 -8.36 5.67 0.08
N ALA A 141 -7.06 5.77 0.36
CA ALA A 141 -6.31 6.99 0.15
C ALA A 141 -5.83 6.99 -1.30
N CYS A 142 -6.28 7.98 -2.08
CA CYS A 142 -5.87 8.13 -3.46
C CYS A 142 -5.15 9.45 -3.63
N ASP A 143 -3.97 9.41 -4.25
CA ASP A 143 -3.22 10.61 -4.55
C ASP A 143 -4.07 11.57 -5.41
N SER A 144 -3.89 12.85 -5.12
CA SER A 144 -4.67 13.94 -5.70
C SER A 144 -4.06 14.49 -7.00
N SER A 145 -2.97 13.89 -7.50
CA SER A 145 -2.31 14.23 -8.77
C SER A 145 -3.02 13.66 -10.01
N LEU A 146 -4.06 12.85 -9.82
CA LEU A 146 -4.85 12.28 -10.92
C LEU A 146 -5.62 13.32 -11.76
N SER A 147 -5.63 14.61 -11.36
CA SER A 147 -6.19 15.69 -12.19
C SER A 147 -5.24 16.19 -13.30
N ASP A 148 -3.93 15.96 -13.19
CA ASP A 148 -2.94 16.64 -14.06
C ASP A 148 -2.16 15.68 -14.98
N ALA A 149 -2.44 14.37 -14.94
CA ALA A 149 -1.79 13.39 -15.82
C ALA A 149 -2.45 13.34 -17.21
N SER A 150 -2.47 14.48 -17.90
CA SER A 150 -2.63 14.57 -19.37
C SER A 150 -1.29 14.50 -20.10
N SER A 151 -0.17 14.35 -19.38
CA SER A 151 1.15 14.12 -19.97
C SER A 151 1.41 12.63 -20.15
N GLU A 152 1.42 12.22 -21.42
CA GLU A 152 1.96 10.96 -21.89
C GLU A 152 3.34 10.67 -21.26
N GLY A 153 3.52 9.48 -20.67
CA GLY A 153 4.85 8.85 -20.61
C GLY A 153 5.35 8.34 -19.26
N GLU A 154 4.98 8.93 -18.12
CA GLU A 154 5.52 8.51 -16.82
C GLU A 154 4.38 8.20 -15.82
N SER A 155 4.09 6.91 -15.69
CA SER A 155 3.27 6.38 -14.59
C SER A 155 4.04 6.61 -13.30
N THR A 156 3.71 7.69 -12.60
CA THR A 156 4.18 7.91 -11.24
C THR A 156 3.51 6.88 -10.31
N ASP A 157 4.27 6.32 -9.39
CA ASP A 157 3.85 5.35 -8.34
C ASP A 157 2.57 5.75 -7.57
N GLY A 158 2.14 7.01 -7.65
CA GLY A 158 1.03 7.57 -6.87
C GLY A 158 -0.39 7.14 -7.28
N GLY A 159 -0.55 6.41 -8.37
CA GLY A 159 -1.88 6.05 -8.86
C GLY A 159 -2.58 4.92 -8.11
N PHE A 160 -1.89 4.11 -7.29
CA PHE A 160 -2.37 2.78 -6.91
C PHE A 160 -3.30 2.71 -5.70
N GLY A 161 -3.39 3.80 -4.95
CA GLY A 161 -3.88 3.81 -3.59
C GLY A 161 -3.01 2.92 -2.73
N GLY A 162 -1.82 3.40 -2.38
CA GLY A 162 -0.84 2.64 -1.61
C GLY A 162 -1.31 2.32 -0.18
N PHE A 163 -2.49 2.80 0.22
CA PHE A 163 -3.12 2.46 1.49
C PHE A 163 -4.65 2.40 1.36
N PHE A 164 -5.24 1.23 1.63
CA PHE A 164 -6.70 1.06 1.64
C PHE A 164 -7.18 -0.07 2.52
N HIS A 165 -8.44 0.01 2.94
CA HIS A 165 -9.21 -1.09 3.49
C HIS A 165 -10.23 -1.58 2.45
N LEU A 166 -10.20 -2.89 2.17
CA LEU A 166 -11.13 -3.60 1.30
C LEU A 166 -11.89 -4.64 2.14
N MET A 167 -13.21 -4.45 2.27
CA MET A 167 -14.07 -5.37 2.99
C MET A 167 -14.36 -6.61 2.14
N SER A 168 -14.29 -7.80 2.74
CA SER A 168 -14.80 -9.02 2.10
C SER A 168 -16.32 -9.04 2.19
N SER A 169 -16.97 -9.05 1.03
CA SER A 169 -18.42 -9.15 0.86
C SER A 169 -18.75 -9.66 -0.54
N ASP A 170 -19.97 -10.13 -0.75
CA ASP A 170 -20.44 -10.56 -2.06
C ASP A 170 -20.37 -9.41 -3.08
N VAL A 171 -20.69 -8.18 -2.65
CA VAL A 171 -20.59 -6.96 -3.48
C VAL A 171 -19.13 -6.70 -3.92
N THR A 172 -18.17 -6.91 -3.01
CA THR A 172 -16.75 -6.76 -3.34
C THR A 172 -16.30 -7.81 -4.35
N VAL A 173 -16.69 -9.07 -4.16
CA VAL A 173 -16.36 -10.16 -5.08
C VAL A 173 -16.94 -9.87 -6.47
N GLU A 174 -18.21 -9.45 -6.54
CA GLU A 174 -18.89 -9.08 -7.78
C GLU A 174 -18.21 -7.89 -8.48
N PHE A 175 -17.82 -6.85 -7.75
CA PHE A 175 -17.09 -5.71 -8.30
C PHE A 175 -15.82 -6.14 -9.03
N PHE A 176 -14.99 -6.99 -8.41
CA PHE A 176 -13.74 -7.47 -9.03
C PHE A 176 -14.01 -8.42 -10.20
N HIS A 177 -15.05 -9.26 -10.15
CA HIS A 177 -15.44 -10.09 -11.29
C HIS A 177 -15.94 -9.26 -12.47
N LEU A 178 -16.78 -8.26 -12.23
CA LEU A 178 -17.26 -7.34 -13.24
C LEU A 178 -16.09 -6.55 -13.84
N TRP A 179 -15.17 -6.06 -13.01
CA TRP A 179 -13.98 -5.34 -13.48
C TRP A 179 -13.12 -6.24 -14.38
N LYS A 180 -12.89 -7.49 -13.97
CA LYS A 180 -12.18 -8.47 -14.78
C LYS A 180 -12.89 -8.75 -16.11
N LEU A 181 -14.21 -8.92 -16.10
CA LEU A 181 -15.01 -9.14 -17.30
C LEU A 181 -14.95 -7.96 -18.26
N VAL A 182 -15.17 -6.75 -17.77
CA VAL A 182 -15.07 -5.51 -18.57
C VAL A 182 -13.65 -5.34 -19.10
N GLY A 183 -12.63 -5.68 -18.32
CA GLY A 183 -11.24 -5.64 -18.75
C GLY A 183 -10.89 -6.59 -19.89
N VAL A 184 -11.62 -7.70 -20.05
CA VAL A 184 -11.49 -8.58 -21.23
C VAL A 184 -12.02 -7.92 -22.49
N LEU A 185 -13.14 -7.18 -22.38
CA LEU A 185 -13.76 -6.48 -23.51
C LEU A 185 -13.04 -5.18 -23.87
N TYR A 186 -12.50 -4.49 -22.86
CA TYR A 186 -11.86 -3.19 -22.97
C TYR A 186 -10.50 -3.22 -22.26
N PRO A 187 -9.39 -3.56 -22.96
CA PRO A 187 -8.07 -3.72 -22.35
C PRO A 187 -7.55 -2.52 -21.56
N ARG A 188 -7.96 -1.29 -21.93
CA ARG A 188 -7.64 -0.07 -21.17
C ARG A 188 -8.18 -0.12 -19.73
N VAL A 189 -9.38 -0.67 -19.53
CA VAL A 189 -10.02 -0.78 -18.21
C VAL A 189 -9.31 -1.81 -17.33
N ALA A 190 -8.75 -2.86 -17.93
CA ALA A 190 -8.02 -3.91 -17.21
C ALA A 190 -6.75 -3.39 -16.50
N ASN A 191 -6.21 -2.27 -16.98
CA ASN A 191 -4.96 -1.69 -16.52
C ASN A 191 -5.16 -0.52 -15.56
N LEU A 192 -6.42 -0.12 -15.29
CA LEU A 192 -6.70 0.93 -14.35
C LEU A 192 -6.23 0.55 -12.95
N SER A 193 -5.81 1.55 -12.17
CA SER A 193 -5.58 1.39 -10.76
C SER A 193 -6.89 1.28 -10.00
N LEU A 194 -6.83 0.81 -8.74
CA LEU A 194 -8.00 0.78 -7.87
C LEU A 194 -8.57 2.20 -7.67
N CYS A 195 -7.71 3.22 -7.60
CA CYS A 195 -8.10 4.62 -7.50
C CYS A 195 -8.76 5.18 -8.77
N GLU A 196 -8.34 4.74 -9.95
CA GLU A 196 -8.92 5.17 -11.23
C GLU A 196 -10.30 4.55 -11.44
N ILE A 197 -10.43 3.22 -11.29
CA ILE A 197 -11.73 2.56 -11.44
C ILE A 197 -12.73 2.99 -10.35
N SER A 198 -12.24 3.30 -9.15
CA SER A 198 -13.07 3.84 -8.04
C SER A 198 -13.65 5.22 -8.34
N ARG A 199 -13.08 5.96 -9.28
CA ARG A 199 -13.59 7.27 -9.70
C ARG A 199 -14.55 7.18 -10.90
N ASP A 200 -14.63 6.03 -11.57
CA ASP A 200 -15.64 5.78 -12.60
C ASP A 200 -17.01 5.58 -11.94
N THR A 201 -17.74 6.67 -11.78
CA THR A 201 -19.05 6.69 -11.11
C THR A 201 -20.07 5.76 -11.77
N LYS A 202 -20.03 5.59 -13.11
CA LYS A 202 -20.95 4.70 -13.81
C LYS A 202 -20.64 3.25 -13.48
N PHE A 203 -19.36 2.88 -13.53
CA PHE A 203 -18.92 1.54 -13.17
C PHE A 203 -19.27 1.22 -11.70
N VAL A 204 -18.86 2.10 -10.77
CA VAL A 204 -19.09 1.94 -9.33
C VAL A 204 -20.58 1.83 -8.97
N GLN A 205 -21.43 2.68 -9.56
CA GLN A 205 -22.89 2.63 -9.33
C GLN A 205 -23.51 1.35 -9.90
N SER A 206 -23.08 0.91 -11.08
CA SER A 206 -23.57 -0.34 -11.69
C SER A 206 -23.23 -1.57 -10.87
N ALA A 207 -22.09 -1.57 -10.17
CA ALA A 207 -21.65 -2.63 -9.29
C ALA A 207 -22.22 -2.53 -7.85
N GLY A 208 -22.98 -1.48 -7.52
CA GLY A 208 -23.47 -1.25 -6.15
C GLY A 208 -22.36 -1.04 -5.11
N PHE A 209 -21.14 -0.72 -5.53
CA PHE A 209 -19.94 -0.72 -4.69
C PHE A 209 -19.77 0.62 -3.95
N ARG A 210 -19.70 0.62 -2.62
CA ARG A 210 -19.62 1.87 -1.84
C ARG A 210 -18.18 2.17 -1.46
N ILE A 211 -17.77 3.39 -1.79
CA ILE A 211 -16.40 3.86 -1.60
C ILE A 211 -16.38 5.01 -0.58
N LYS A 212 -15.33 5.05 0.24
CA LYS A 212 -14.91 6.21 1.05
C LYS A 212 -13.51 6.61 0.61
N PHE A 213 -13.37 7.81 0.05
CA PHE A 213 -12.05 8.41 -0.11
C PHE A 213 -11.59 8.97 1.24
N VAL A 214 -10.41 8.57 1.68
CA VAL A 214 -9.79 9.03 2.92
C VAL A 214 -9.22 10.43 2.70
N GLU A 215 -9.34 11.29 3.70
CA GLU A 215 -8.87 12.68 3.62
C GLU A 215 -7.33 12.75 3.64
N ALA A 216 -6.78 13.68 2.86
CA ALA A 216 -5.33 13.89 2.73
C ALA A 216 -4.66 14.36 4.04
N ASP A 217 -5.43 14.81 5.04
CA ASP A 217 -4.86 15.15 6.35
C ASP A 217 -4.44 13.90 7.14
N TYR A 218 -5.12 12.78 6.92
CA TYR A 218 -4.84 11.50 7.60
C TYR A 218 -3.81 10.65 6.88
N TYR A 219 -3.67 10.85 5.57
CA TYR A 219 -2.70 10.16 4.72
C TYR A 219 -1.76 11.19 4.09
N GLY A 220 -0.53 11.24 4.60
CA GLY A 220 0.51 12.14 4.11
C GLY A 220 1.28 11.52 2.95
N GLU A 221 1.75 12.38 2.06
CA GLU A 221 2.53 12.03 0.89
C GLU A 221 3.81 12.88 0.87
N PHE A 222 4.93 12.35 0.37
CA PHE A 222 6.16 13.14 0.22
C PHE A 222 5.96 14.31 -0.76
N CYS A 223 5.30 14.09 -1.91
CA CYS A 223 5.08 15.18 -2.87
C CYS A 223 3.96 16.15 -2.45
N ARG A 224 3.09 15.75 -1.51
CA ARG A 224 2.03 16.59 -0.95
C ARG A 224 1.99 16.39 0.57
N PRO A 225 2.99 16.91 1.31
CA PRO A 225 3.05 16.73 2.74
C PRO A 225 1.82 17.35 3.39
N SER A 226 1.21 16.62 4.33
CA SER A 226 0.06 17.12 5.06
C SER A 226 0.41 18.42 5.78
N ARG A 227 -0.51 19.39 5.75
CA ARG A 227 -0.37 20.65 6.51
C ARG A 227 -0.31 20.41 8.00
N ASN A 228 -0.78 19.26 8.47
CA ASN A 228 -0.79 18.91 9.87
C ASN A 228 -0.31 17.47 10.11
N ILE A 229 1.01 17.30 10.13
CA ILE A 229 1.66 16.01 10.37
C ILE A 229 1.32 15.42 11.75
N SER A 230 0.88 16.24 12.71
CA SER A 230 0.38 15.74 13.99
C SER A 230 -0.92 14.93 13.86
N LYS A 231 -1.67 15.12 12.77
CA LYS A 231 -2.89 14.39 12.43
C LYS A 231 -2.68 13.28 11.40
N THR A 232 -1.49 13.17 10.82
CA THR A 232 -1.17 12.15 9.82
C THR A 232 -0.98 10.77 10.46
N TYR A 233 -1.67 9.76 9.95
CA TYR A 233 -1.59 8.38 10.42
C TYR A 233 -0.57 7.57 9.64
N THR A 234 -0.48 7.81 8.34
CA THR A 234 0.45 7.12 7.45
C THR A 234 1.15 8.13 6.55
N MET A 235 2.41 7.86 6.19
CA MET A 235 3.20 8.70 5.29
C MET A 235 3.73 7.87 4.12
N HIS A 236 3.27 8.15 2.91
CA HIS A 236 3.71 7.49 1.68
C HIS A 236 4.90 8.23 1.06
N ALA A 237 6.00 7.52 0.80
CA ALA A 237 7.16 8.05 0.08
C ALA A 237 6.95 8.08 -1.45
N ASN A 238 5.82 8.63 -1.89
CA ASN A 238 5.50 8.80 -3.30
C ASN A 238 6.40 9.87 -3.97
N CYS A 239 6.42 9.87 -5.31
CA CYS A 239 7.30 10.70 -6.15
C CYS A 239 8.81 10.58 -5.86
N CYS A 240 9.27 9.44 -5.33
CA CYS A 240 10.68 9.18 -5.13
C CYS A 240 11.14 7.96 -5.93
N ASN A 241 11.73 8.20 -7.11
CA ASN A 241 12.10 7.11 -8.02
C ASN A 241 13.45 6.45 -7.64
N ASN A 242 14.34 7.20 -6.97
CA ASN A 242 15.63 6.67 -6.54
C ASN A 242 15.49 5.91 -5.21
N LEU A 243 15.80 4.61 -5.23
CA LEU A 243 15.68 3.73 -4.06
C LEU A 243 16.58 4.16 -2.88
N GLU A 244 17.80 4.65 -3.13
CA GLU A 244 18.71 5.09 -2.08
C GLU A 244 18.21 6.37 -1.41
N SER A 245 17.73 7.35 -2.21
CA SER A 245 17.06 8.54 -1.71
C SER A 245 15.81 8.19 -0.91
N LYS A 246 14.98 7.26 -1.41
CA LYS A 246 13.78 6.79 -0.72
C LYS A 246 14.11 6.21 0.66
N VAL A 247 15.10 5.31 0.72
CA VAL A 247 15.58 4.72 1.99
C VAL A 247 16.15 5.79 2.94
N HIS A 248 16.91 6.76 2.42
CA HIS A 248 17.47 7.85 3.21
C HIS A 248 16.36 8.70 3.86
N ASP A 249 15.39 9.15 3.07
CA ASP A 249 14.32 10.03 3.53
C ASP A 249 13.36 9.32 4.48
N LEU A 250 13.03 8.06 4.23
CA LEU A 250 12.24 7.24 5.15
C LEU A 250 12.93 7.05 6.51
N LYS A 251 14.27 6.91 6.54
CA LYS A 251 15.03 6.89 7.80
C LYS A 251 14.90 8.20 8.58
N LEU A 252 14.90 9.34 7.89
CA LEU A 252 14.71 10.64 8.53
C LEU A 252 13.31 10.75 9.14
N VAL A 253 12.27 10.29 8.45
CA VAL A 253 10.90 10.23 8.98
C VAL A 253 10.84 9.40 10.25
N LEU A 254 11.40 8.18 10.24
CA LEU A 254 11.40 7.30 11.43
C LEU A 254 12.23 7.86 12.58
N HIS A 255 13.38 8.47 12.30
CA HIS A 255 14.20 9.11 13.32
C HIS A 255 13.47 10.27 14.00
N ALA A 256 12.72 11.07 13.24
CA ALA A 256 11.89 12.14 13.78
C ALA A 256 10.68 11.62 14.58
N LEU A 257 10.08 10.50 14.14
CA LEU A 257 9.00 9.82 14.86
C LEU A 257 9.46 9.27 16.22
N ALA A 258 10.65 8.65 16.26
CA ALA A 258 11.21 8.03 17.47
C ALA A 258 11.69 9.05 18.52
N ASN A 259 11.89 10.32 18.15
CA ASN A 259 12.44 11.36 19.03
C ASN A 259 11.45 12.53 19.23
N PRO A 260 10.28 12.32 19.86
CA PRO A 260 9.24 13.32 19.97
C PRO A 260 9.63 14.54 20.81
N GLU A 261 10.58 14.42 21.75
CA GLU A 261 11.04 15.57 22.56
C GLU A 261 11.93 16.55 21.78
N LYS A 262 12.68 16.06 20.78
CA LYS A 262 13.29 16.90 19.75
C LYS A 262 12.25 17.39 18.73
N SER A 263 11.09 16.74 18.67
CA SER A 263 9.94 16.99 17.77
C SER A 263 8.91 17.98 18.32
N LYS A 264 9.03 18.43 19.57
CA LYS A 264 8.17 19.50 20.14
C LYS A 264 8.24 20.81 19.35
N ASP A 265 9.20 20.93 18.43
CA ASP A 265 9.42 22.09 17.58
C ASP A 265 9.07 21.87 16.09
N GLY A 266 8.27 20.84 15.78
CA GLY A 266 7.80 20.63 14.40
C GLY A 266 8.86 20.03 13.47
N THR A 267 9.75 19.16 13.95
CA THR A 267 10.84 18.58 13.15
C THR A 267 10.35 17.80 11.92
N LEU A 268 9.26 17.04 12.00
CA LEU A 268 8.66 16.42 10.82
C LEU A 268 8.15 17.47 9.83
N HIS A 269 7.50 18.54 10.33
CA HIS A 269 7.06 19.65 9.48
C HIS A 269 8.26 20.37 8.86
N GLN A 270 9.33 20.59 9.63
CA GLN A 270 10.58 21.18 9.18
C GLN A 270 11.27 20.30 8.14
N LEU A 271 11.27 18.97 8.27
CA LEU A 271 11.81 18.05 7.27
C LEU A 271 11.16 18.26 5.89
N PHE A 272 9.84 18.52 5.86
CA PHE A 272 9.10 18.75 4.62
C PHE A 272 9.09 20.22 4.16
N THR A 273 9.41 21.20 5.03
CA THR A 273 9.46 22.63 4.64
C THR A 273 10.86 23.19 4.42
N SER A 274 11.92 22.55 4.95
CA SER A 274 13.29 23.07 4.86
C SER A 274 13.91 22.91 3.47
N GLY A 275 13.25 22.20 2.53
CA GLY A 275 13.64 22.02 1.13
C GLY A 275 14.95 21.25 0.87
N ASN A 276 15.90 21.32 1.80
CA ASN A 276 17.27 20.85 1.65
C ASN A 276 17.55 19.51 2.34
N THR A 277 16.57 18.93 3.05
CA THR A 277 16.79 17.74 3.88
C THR A 277 16.32 16.44 3.23
N LEU A 278 15.31 16.49 2.35
CA LEU A 278 14.75 15.32 1.69
C LEU A 278 15.28 15.17 0.26
N LYS A 279 16.03 14.10 0.01
CA LYS A 279 16.62 13.80 -1.30
C LYS A 279 15.59 13.42 -2.36
N CYS A 280 14.42 12.95 -1.95
CA CYS A 280 13.30 12.65 -2.83
C CYS A 280 12.65 13.91 -3.42
N LEU A 281 12.81 15.07 -2.77
CA LEU A 281 12.18 16.34 -3.17
C LEU A 281 13.14 17.28 -3.90
N THR A 282 14.44 17.00 -3.86
CA THR A 282 15.45 17.69 -4.66
C THR A 282 15.46 17.13 -6.08
N ARG A 283 15.13 17.97 -7.07
CA ARG A 283 15.26 17.64 -8.50
C ARG A 283 16.71 17.73 -8.98
#